data_AF-A0A7C5F870-F1
#
_entry.id   AF-A0A7C5F870-F1
#
_cell.length_a   1.000
_cell.length_b   1.000
_cell.length_c   1.000
_cell.angle_alpha   90.00
_cell.angle_beta   90.00
_cell.angle_gamma   90.00
#
_symmetry.space_group_name_H-M   'P 1'
#
loop_
_entity.id
_entity.type
_entity.pdbx_description
1 polymer ?
#
loop_
_entity_poly.entity_id
_entity_poly.type
_entity_poly.pdbx_seq_one_letter_code
_entity_poly.pdbx_strand_id
1 'polypeptide(L)'
;SRPSRWTEEDLLRLADSIRRISKPMLIAANKADIAPPENLKKLENYAKEQNYILIPTSAEIELALRKAQKAGLIDYLPGDTDFKIRSGAKLSDKQQTALEKMRNFLSKNNGTGVQKCIEYAVFKMLDLIVVYPVEDEGKLTDKEGRVLPDAYLLKRGSVAKDLAFKVHTELGKNFIRAINARTRRVIGAEYELLDGDVIKIVANV
;
A
#
# COMPACT_ATOMS: atom_id res chain seq x y z
N SER A 1 -22.43 26.94 -20.77
CA SER A 1 -22.36 25.93 -21.84
C SER A 1 -23.69 25.19 -21.94
N ARG A 2 -24.23 24.91 -23.14
CA ARG A 2 -25.47 24.12 -23.31
C ARG A 2 -25.09 22.66 -23.63
N PRO A 3 -25.28 21.70 -22.71
CA PRO A 3 -24.91 20.30 -22.93
C PRO A 3 -25.63 19.65 -24.13
N SER A 4 -26.82 20.17 -24.47
CA SER A 4 -27.60 19.72 -25.63
C SER A 4 -26.96 19.99 -27.01
N ARG A 5 -25.83 20.70 -27.06
CA ARG A 5 -25.08 20.98 -28.29
C ARG A 5 -23.73 20.28 -28.35
N TRP A 6 -23.43 19.41 -27.38
CA TRP A 6 -22.15 18.71 -27.34
C TRP A 6 -22.07 17.68 -28.45
N THR A 7 -20.92 17.63 -29.12
CA THR A 7 -20.64 16.61 -30.12
C THR A 7 -20.16 15.32 -29.44
N GLU A 8 -19.99 14.26 -30.21
CA GLU A 8 -19.39 13.02 -29.71
C GLU A 8 -17.96 13.25 -29.18
N GLU A 9 -17.18 14.15 -29.80
CA GLU A 9 -15.85 14.49 -29.31
C GLU A 9 -15.90 15.20 -27.94
N ASP A 10 -16.88 16.07 -27.72
CA ASP A 10 -17.08 16.74 -26.43
C ASP A 10 -17.46 15.72 -25.34
N LEU A 11 -18.35 14.78 -25.68
CA LEU A 11 -18.73 13.68 -24.77
C LEU A 11 -17.53 12.79 -24.44
N LEU A 12 -16.69 12.46 -25.43
CA LEU A 12 -15.48 11.66 -25.22
C LEU A 12 -14.47 12.38 -24.33
N ARG A 13 -14.28 13.70 -24.52
CA ARG A 13 -13.41 14.52 -23.65
C ARG A 13 -13.95 14.58 -22.22
N LEU A 14 -15.26 14.73 -22.04
CA LEU A 14 -15.87 14.67 -20.72
C LEU A 14 -15.63 13.30 -20.07
N ALA A 15 -15.89 12.21 -20.80
CA ALA A 15 -15.73 10.86 -20.30
C ALA A 15 -14.28 10.58 -19.88
N ASP A 16 -13.28 10.98 -20.68
CA ASP A 16 -11.87 10.83 -20.29
C ASP A 16 -11.53 11.67 -19.05
N SER A 17 -12.06 12.88 -18.93
CA SER A 17 -11.85 13.73 -17.76
C SER A 17 -12.44 13.13 -16.49
N ILE A 18 -13.69 12.63 -16.54
CA ILE A 18 -14.34 11.96 -15.41
C ILE A 18 -13.57 10.70 -15.03
N ARG A 19 -13.13 9.90 -16.01
CA ARG A 19 -12.34 8.69 -15.78
C ARG A 19 -11.03 9.03 -15.06
N ARG A 20 -10.30 10.06 -15.49
CA ARG A 20 -9.02 10.47 -14.84
C ARG A 20 -9.20 10.83 -13.37
N ILE A 21 -10.29 11.52 -13.02
CA ILE A 21 -10.57 11.95 -11.64
C ILE A 21 -11.08 10.79 -10.79
N SER A 22 -12.05 10.04 -11.31
CA SER A 22 -12.75 9.00 -10.54
C SER A 22 -11.99 7.67 -10.47
N LYS A 23 -11.08 7.42 -11.42
CA LYS A 23 -10.29 6.21 -11.56
C LYS A 23 -8.82 6.58 -11.80
N PRO A 24 -8.11 7.09 -10.78
CA PRO A 24 -6.66 7.25 -10.88
C PRO A 24 -6.03 5.88 -11.15
N MET A 25 -5.02 5.82 -12.04
CA MET A 25 -4.34 4.58 -12.43
C MET A 25 -2.82 4.73 -12.36
N LEU A 26 -2.14 3.63 -12.08
CA LEU A 26 -0.70 3.48 -12.25
C LEU A 26 -0.43 2.38 -13.27
N ILE A 27 0.74 2.42 -13.89
CA ILE A 27 1.21 1.43 -14.84
C ILE A 27 2.27 0.56 -14.14
N ALA A 28 1.91 -0.69 -13.86
CA ALA A 28 2.87 -1.72 -13.48
C ALA A 28 3.52 -2.26 -14.77
N ALA A 29 4.75 -1.82 -15.07
CA ALA A 29 5.48 -2.26 -16.25
C ALA A 29 6.07 -3.67 -16.01
N ASN A 30 5.19 -4.66 -16.08
CA ASN A 30 5.51 -6.05 -15.76
C ASN A 30 6.47 -6.69 -16.79
N LYS A 31 7.24 -7.69 -16.36
CA LYS A 31 8.32 -8.34 -17.11
C LYS A 31 9.53 -7.44 -17.38
N ALA A 32 9.78 -6.45 -16.51
CA ALA A 32 10.93 -5.56 -16.62
C ALA A 32 12.28 -6.29 -16.53
N ASP A 33 12.31 -7.53 -16.04
CA ASP A 33 13.49 -8.39 -15.93
C ASP A 33 13.99 -8.92 -17.28
N ILE A 34 13.09 -9.09 -18.26
CA ILE A 34 13.43 -9.56 -19.61
C ILE A 34 13.20 -8.51 -20.70
N ALA A 35 12.54 -7.40 -20.36
CA ALA A 35 12.20 -6.37 -21.33
C ALA A 35 13.47 -5.68 -21.89
N PRO A 36 13.58 -5.50 -23.21
CA PRO A 36 14.61 -4.65 -23.79
C PRO A 36 14.54 -3.22 -23.24
N PRO A 37 15.67 -2.55 -22.98
CA PRO A 37 15.69 -1.18 -22.44
C PRO A 37 14.90 -0.17 -23.28
N GLU A 38 14.83 -0.36 -24.61
CA GLU A 38 14.12 0.52 -25.53
C GLU A 38 12.61 0.48 -25.28
N ASN A 39 12.06 -0.69 -24.95
CA ASN A 39 10.64 -0.85 -24.68
C ASN A 39 10.23 -0.19 -23.37
N LEU A 40 11.06 -0.34 -22.33
CA LEU A 40 10.85 0.36 -21.05
C LEU A 40 10.91 1.87 -21.25
N LYS A 41 11.87 2.38 -22.03
CA LYS A 41 12.00 3.81 -22.32
C LYS A 41 10.80 4.36 -23.11
N LYS A 42 10.27 3.61 -24.09
CA LYS A 42 9.04 4.00 -24.81
C LYS A 42 7.85 4.10 -23.86
N LEU A 43 7.70 3.13 -22.96
CA LEU A 43 6.61 3.11 -22.00
C LEU A 43 6.74 4.23 -20.96
N GLU A 44 7.97 4.55 -20.53
CA GLU A 44 8.26 5.70 -19.67
C GLU A 44 7.86 7.02 -20.32
N ASN A 45 8.17 7.21 -21.62
CA ASN A 45 7.78 8.42 -22.34
C ASN A 45 6.25 8.54 -22.44
N TYR A 46 5.57 7.46 -22.81
CA TYR A 46 4.10 7.43 -22.85
C TYR A 46 3.48 7.73 -21.48
N ALA A 47 4.00 7.13 -20.41
CA ALA A 47 3.51 7.36 -19.06
C ALA A 47 3.67 8.84 -18.65
N LYS A 48 4.82 9.47 -18.97
CA LYS A 48 5.05 10.90 -18.73
C LYS A 48 4.07 11.79 -19.51
N GLU A 49 3.86 11.51 -20.80
CA GLU A 49 2.93 12.26 -21.65
C GLU A 49 1.49 12.19 -21.14
N GLN A 50 1.08 11.04 -20.61
CA GLN A 50 -0.26 10.82 -20.07
C GLN A 50 -0.39 11.17 -18.57
N ASN A 51 0.69 11.63 -17.94
CA ASN A 51 0.77 11.88 -16.49
C ASN A 51 0.39 10.65 -15.64
N TYR A 52 0.79 9.46 -16.10
CA TYR A 52 0.71 8.22 -15.34
C TYR A 52 2.02 7.94 -14.61
N ILE A 53 1.88 7.32 -13.45
CA ILE A 53 3.00 6.77 -12.70
C ILE A 53 3.35 5.41 -13.27
N LEU A 54 4.62 5.19 -13.57
CA LEU A 54 5.13 3.94 -14.08
C LEU A 54 6.09 3.32 -13.07
N ILE A 55 5.89 2.03 -12.78
CA ILE A 55 6.73 1.27 -11.87
C ILE A 55 7.21 0.00 -12.59
N PRO A 56 8.52 -0.12 -12.89
CA PRO A 56 9.11 -1.36 -13.40
C PRO A 56 8.81 -2.50 -12.44
N THR A 57 8.23 -3.58 -12.95
CA THR A 57 7.72 -4.66 -12.12
C THR A 57 8.12 -6.02 -12.69
N SER A 58 8.41 -6.98 -11.80
CA SER A 58 8.50 -8.39 -12.15
C SER A 58 7.68 -9.24 -11.19
N ALA A 59 6.46 -9.58 -11.61
CA ALA A 59 5.57 -10.45 -10.82
C ALA A 59 6.12 -11.88 -10.70
N GLU A 60 6.89 -12.33 -11.68
CA GLU A 60 7.51 -13.67 -11.66
C GLU A 60 8.59 -13.76 -10.58
N ILE A 61 9.46 -12.75 -10.48
CA ILE A 61 10.50 -12.69 -9.43
C ILE A 61 9.84 -12.59 -8.05
N GLU A 62 8.83 -11.74 -7.88
CA GLU A 62 8.07 -11.65 -6.62
C GLU A 62 7.48 -13.00 -6.20
N LEU A 63 6.83 -13.70 -7.13
CA LEU A 63 6.25 -15.01 -6.87
C LEU A 63 7.32 -16.04 -6.50
N ALA A 64 8.48 -16.02 -7.18
CA ALA A 64 9.58 -16.92 -6.90
C ALA A 64 10.20 -16.68 -5.52
N LEU A 65 10.42 -15.41 -5.14
CA LEU A 65 10.92 -15.03 -3.82
C LEU A 65 9.95 -15.46 -2.71
N ARG A 66 8.64 -15.21 -2.88
CA ARG A 66 7.62 -15.66 -1.91
C ARG A 66 7.55 -17.18 -1.79
N LYS A 67 7.73 -17.92 -2.88
CA LYS A 67 7.82 -19.40 -2.85
C LYS A 67 9.07 -19.87 -2.11
N ALA A 68 10.23 -19.26 -2.37
CA ALA A 68 11.48 -19.60 -1.69
C ALA A 68 11.42 -19.28 -0.19
N GLN A 69 10.79 -18.17 0.18
CA GLN A 69 10.54 -17.79 1.58
C GLN A 69 9.61 -18.80 2.27
N LYS A 70 8.49 -19.18 1.62
CA LYS A 70 7.58 -20.21 2.15
C LYS A 70 8.24 -21.58 2.28
N ALA A 71 9.19 -21.91 1.41
CA ALA A 71 10.00 -23.13 1.49
C ALA A 71 11.11 -23.06 2.55
N GLY A 72 11.28 -21.94 3.26
CA GLY A 72 12.30 -21.78 4.28
C GLY A 72 13.73 -21.71 3.72
N LEU A 73 13.89 -21.30 2.46
CA LEU A 73 15.21 -21.14 1.84
C LEU A 73 15.78 -19.74 2.11
N ILE A 74 14.92 -18.73 2.14
CA ILE A 74 15.30 -17.32 2.31
C ILE A 74 14.41 -16.62 3.35
N ASP A 75 14.95 -15.59 3.97
CA ASP A 75 14.22 -14.56 4.68
C ASP A 75 14.02 -13.37 3.74
N TYR A 76 12.76 -13.12 3.42
CA TYR A 76 12.33 -12.08 2.48
C TYR A 76 10.97 -11.55 2.93
N LEU A 77 10.80 -10.23 3.01
CA LEU A 77 9.51 -9.59 3.11
C LEU A 77 9.10 -9.02 1.74
N PRO A 78 7.82 -9.13 1.34
CA PRO A 78 7.35 -8.57 0.08
C PRO A 78 7.73 -7.10 -0.07
N GLY A 79 8.37 -6.76 -1.19
CA GLY A 79 8.85 -5.41 -1.46
C GLY A 79 10.26 -5.10 -0.98
N ASP A 80 10.92 -5.98 -0.22
CA ASP A 80 12.31 -5.79 0.16
C ASP A 80 13.22 -5.68 -1.06
N THR A 81 14.28 -4.89 -0.92
CA THR A 81 15.29 -4.65 -1.96
C THR A 81 16.38 -5.73 -1.97
N ASP A 82 16.38 -6.62 -1.00
CA ASP A 82 17.26 -7.79 -0.91
C ASP A 82 16.59 -8.88 -0.05
N PHE A 83 17.21 -10.06 0.02
CA PHE A 83 16.79 -11.17 0.88
C PHE A 83 18.01 -11.86 1.49
N LYS A 84 17.83 -12.54 2.61
CA LYS A 84 18.90 -13.35 3.24
C LYS A 84 18.66 -14.82 2.97
N ILE A 85 19.71 -15.58 2.69
CA ILE A 85 19.62 -17.04 2.61
C ILE A 85 19.66 -17.57 4.05
N ARG A 86 18.73 -18.47 4.40
CA ARG A 86 18.68 -19.04 5.74
C ARG A 86 19.89 -19.92 6.01
N SER A 87 20.46 -19.81 7.21
CA SER A 87 21.55 -20.67 7.65
C SER A 87 21.13 -22.14 7.60
N GLY A 88 21.86 -22.96 6.85
CA GLY A 88 21.56 -24.38 6.67
C GLY A 88 20.65 -24.73 5.49
N ALA A 89 20.21 -23.73 4.69
CA ALA A 89 19.48 -24.01 3.45
C ALA A 89 20.39 -24.72 2.43
N LYS A 90 20.01 -25.94 2.02
CA LYS A 90 20.67 -26.65 0.94
C LYS A 90 20.09 -26.19 -0.40
N LEU A 91 20.86 -25.38 -1.12
CA LEU A 91 20.50 -24.89 -2.45
C LEU A 91 21.20 -25.76 -3.50
N SER A 92 20.48 -26.10 -4.57
CA SER A 92 21.10 -26.63 -5.78
C SER A 92 21.75 -25.50 -6.59
N ASP A 93 22.73 -25.81 -7.45
CA ASP A 93 23.40 -24.83 -8.29
C ASP A 93 22.41 -23.99 -9.12
N LYS A 94 21.34 -24.63 -9.60
CA LYS A 94 20.26 -23.97 -10.34
C LYS A 94 19.51 -22.95 -9.47
N GLN A 95 19.23 -23.30 -8.22
CA GLN A 95 18.56 -22.40 -7.27
C GLN A 95 19.47 -21.24 -6.88
N GLN A 96 20.76 -21.51 -6.66
CA GLN A 96 21.73 -20.46 -6.35
C GLN A 96 21.84 -19.44 -7.50
N THR A 97 21.98 -19.94 -8.73
CA THR A 97 22.03 -19.10 -9.94
C THR A 97 20.74 -18.27 -10.10
N ALA A 98 19.58 -18.89 -9.83
CA ALA A 98 18.30 -18.20 -9.91
C ALA A 98 18.17 -17.09 -8.85
N LEU A 99 18.57 -17.36 -7.61
CA LEU A 99 18.58 -16.37 -6.53
C LEU A 99 19.52 -15.20 -6.83
N GLU A 100 20.69 -15.46 -7.39
CA GLU A 100 21.62 -14.41 -7.82
C GLU A 100 21.01 -13.50 -8.90
N LYS A 101 20.34 -14.08 -9.90
CA LYS A 101 19.60 -13.32 -10.91
C LYS A 101 18.51 -12.45 -10.29
N MET A 102 17.75 -13.00 -9.34
CA MET A 102 16.71 -12.25 -8.62
C MET A 102 17.32 -11.09 -7.83
N ARG A 103 18.40 -11.33 -7.08
CA ARG A 103 19.11 -10.28 -6.32
C ARG A 103 19.61 -9.16 -7.23
N ASN A 104 20.17 -9.49 -8.40
CA ASN A 104 20.59 -8.49 -9.39
C ASN A 104 19.42 -7.64 -9.91
N PHE A 105 18.25 -8.25 -10.10
CA PHE A 105 17.05 -7.51 -10.48
C PHE A 105 16.58 -6.58 -9.35
N LEU A 106 16.53 -7.08 -8.11
CA LEU A 106 16.11 -6.31 -6.94
C LEU A 106 17.02 -5.10 -6.71
N SER A 107 18.35 -5.28 -6.80
CA SER A 107 19.31 -4.19 -6.59
C SER A 107 19.20 -3.11 -7.68
N LYS A 108 18.98 -3.51 -8.94
CA LYS A 108 18.83 -2.58 -10.06
C LYS A 108 17.51 -1.78 -10.00
N ASN A 109 16.43 -2.41 -9.54
CA ASN A 109 15.07 -1.83 -9.58
C ASN A 109 14.56 -1.37 -8.20
N ASN A 110 15.38 -1.52 -7.16
CA ASN A 110 15.03 -1.26 -5.77
C ASN A 110 13.76 -2.01 -5.33
N GLY A 111 13.81 -3.34 -5.50
CA GLY A 111 12.71 -4.27 -5.25
C GLY A 111 12.12 -4.87 -6.53
N THR A 112 11.03 -5.63 -6.39
CA THR A 112 10.33 -6.27 -7.52
C THR A 112 9.35 -5.34 -8.23
N GLY A 113 9.01 -4.20 -7.63
CA GLY A 113 8.00 -3.25 -8.11
C GLY A 113 6.56 -3.60 -7.73
N VAL A 114 6.25 -4.85 -7.37
CA VAL A 114 4.86 -5.27 -7.06
C VAL A 114 4.35 -4.57 -5.80
N GLN A 115 5.07 -4.70 -4.69
CA GLN A 115 4.69 -4.06 -3.43
C GLN A 115 4.64 -2.53 -3.57
N LYS A 116 5.61 -1.95 -4.30
CA LYS A 116 5.66 -0.52 -4.60
C LYS A 116 4.42 -0.04 -5.37
N CYS A 117 3.89 -0.84 -6.31
CA CYS A 117 2.63 -0.53 -6.99
C CYS A 117 1.47 -0.46 -5.99
N ILE A 118 1.35 -1.46 -5.11
CA ILE A 118 0.28 -1.52 -4.12
C ILE A 118 0.36 -0.33 -3.15
N GLU A 119 1.55 -0.06 -2.61
CA GLU A 119 1.78 1.05 -1.70
C GLU A 119 1.50 2.40 -2.36
N TYR A 120 1.94 2.59 -3.61
CA TYR A 120 1.65 3.81 -4.34
C TYR A 120 0.15 3.99 -4.56
N ALA A 121 -0.56 2.92 -4.95
CA ALA A 121 -2.01 2.96 -5.12
C ALA A 121 -2.73 3.34 -3.80
N VAL A 122 -2.36 2.71 -2.69
CA VAL A 122 -3.00 2.91 -1.39
C VAL A 122 -2.65 4.29 -0.80
N PHE A 123 -1.37 4.60 -0.66
CA PHE A 123 -0.91 5.76 0.11
C PHE A 123 -0.80 7.04 -0.70
N LYS A 124 -0.55 6.95 -2.00
CA LYS A 124 -0.33 8.14 -2.85
C LYS A 124 -1.51 8.44 -3.75
N MET A 125 -2.10 7.43 -4.39
CA MET A 125 -3.23 7.67 -5.31
C MET A 125 -4.56 7.78 -4.59
N LEU A 126 -4.85 6.90 -3.64
CA LEU A 126 -6.06 6.95 -2.83
C LEU A 126 -5.92 7.86 -1.60
N ASP A 127 -4.70 8.34 -1.34
CA ASP A 127 -4.32 9.18 -0.20
C ASP A 127 -4.85 8.63 1.14
N LEU A 128 -4.64 7.32 1.33
CA LEU A 128 -5.01 6.62 2.55
C LEU A 128 -3.88 6.71 3.58
N ILE A 129 -4.27 6.66 4.85
CA ILE A 129 -3.40 6.56 6.03
C ILE A 129 -3.76 5.27 6.78
N VAL A 130 -2.78 4.70 7.47
CA VAL A 130 -2.99 3.54 8.34
C VAL A 130 -3.10 4.02 9.79
N VAL A 131 -4.16 3.59 10.45
CA VAL A 131 -4.42 3.88 11.87
C VAL A 131 -4.68 2.58 12.61
N TYR A 132 -4.12 2.46 13.81
CA TYR A 132 -4.14 1.24 14.61
C TYR A 132 -5.02 1.42 15.85
N PRO A 133 -6.25 0.91 15.88
CA PRO A 133 -7.06 0.91 17.08
C PRO A 133 -6.52 -0.11 18.09
N VAL A 134 -6.46 0.28 19.36
CA VAL A 134 -6.06 -0.59 20.48
C VAL A 134 -7.01 -0.43 21.65
N GLU A 135 -7.04 -1.41 22.54
CA GLU A 135 -7.81 -1.30 23.78
C GLU A 135 -6.97 -0.81 24.96
N ASP A 136 -5.70 -1.21 25.01
CA ASP A 136 -4.73 -0.76 26.01
C ASP A 136 -3.69 0.15 25.34
N GLU A 137 -3.69 1.43 25.70
CA GLU A 137 -2.78 2.46 25.20
C GLU A 137 -1.36 2.34 25.79
N GLY A 138 -1.20 1.64 26.90
CA GLY A 138 0.11 1.41 27.54
C GLY A 138 0.84 0.25 26.91
N LYS A 139 0.13 -0.85 26.66
CA LYS A 139 0.67 -2.09 26.06
C LYS A 139 0.54 -2.14 24.54
N LEU A 140 -0.31 -1.28 23.96
CA LEU A 140 -0.68 -1.29 22.54
C LEU A 140 -1.35 -2.61 22.13
N THR A 141 -2.17 -3.18 23.03
CA THR A 141 -2.80 -4.49 22.85
C THR A 141 -4.32 -4.43 22.85
N ASP A 142 -4.96 -5.51 22.39
CA ASP A 142 -6.36 -5.82 22.66
C ASP A 142 -6.57 -6.60 23.97
N LYS A 143 -7.80 -7.06 24.21
CA LYS A 143 -8.19 -7.94 25.34
C LYS A 143 -7.41 -9.24 25.40
N GLU A 144 -6.99 -9.76 24.25
CA GLU A 144 -6.28 -11.03 24.13
C GLU A 144 -4.76 -10.86 24.28
N GLY A 145 -4.28 -9.63 24.44
CA GLY A 145 -2.86 -9.31 24.56
C GLY A 145 -2.12 -9.29 23.22
N ARG A 146 -2.82 -9.28 22.09
CA ARG A 146 -2.21 -9.15 20.75
C ARG A 146 -1.78 -7.71 20.55
N VAL A 147 -0.51 -7.50 20.20
CA VAL A 147 0.07 -6.17 19.96
C VAL A 147 -0.37 -5.66 18.58
N LEU A 148 -0.94 -4.45 18.52
CA LEU A 148 -1.46 -3.80 17.31
C LEU A 148 -2.30 -4.77 16.46
N PRO A 149 -3.46 -5.22 17.00
CA PRO A 149 -4.23 -6.31 16.41
C PRO A 149 -4.73 -5.99 15.00
N ASP A 150 -5.10 -4.74 14.75
CA ASP A 150 -5.74 -4.29 13.53
C ASP A 150 -5.05 -3.06 12.96
N ALA A 151 -5.09 -2.95 11.63
CA ALA A 151 -4.59 -1.82 10.86
C ALA A 151 -5.68 -1.37 9.88
N TYR A 152 -6.27 -0.20 10.12
CA TYR A 152 -7.33 0.34 9.27
C TYR A 152 -6.80 1.38 8.30
N LEU A 153 -7.20 1.24 7.03
CA LEU A 153 -7.01 2.26 6.02
C LEU A 153 -8.16 3.27 6.07
N LEU A 154 -7.81 4.53 6.29
CA LEU A 154 -8.71 5.67 6.29
C LEU A 154 -8.22 6.73 5.30
N LYS A 155 -9.12 7.57 4.78
CA LYS A 155 -8.69 8.67 3.92
C LYS A 155 -7.99 9.74 4.76
N ARG A 156 -6.93 10.35 4.26
CA ARG A 156 -6.33 11.53 4.92
C ARG A 156 -7.39 12.60 5.19
N GLY A 157 -7.34 13.20 6.37
CA GLY A 157 -8.39 14.10 6.86
C GLY A 157 -9.52 13.42 7.64
N SER A 158 -9.52 12.08 7.74
CA SER A 158 -10.48 11.37 8.60
C SER A 158 -10.21 11.69 10.08
N VAL A 159 -11.26 11.73 10.88
CA VAL A 159 -11.16 12.08 12.30
C VAL A 159 -11.28 10.87 13.22
N ALA A 160 -10.94 11.03 14.50
CA ALA A 160 -11.00 9.95 15.50
C ALA A 160 -12.37 9.25 15.57
N LYS A 161 -13.47 9.99 15.34
CA LYS A 161 -14.82 9.41 15.29
C LYS A 161 -15.04 8.50 14.07
N ASP A 162 -14.44 8.81 12.92
CA ASP A 162 -14.53 7.97 11.71
C ASP A 162 -13.87 6.61 11.95
N LEU A 163 -12.71 6.60 12.63
CA LEU A 163 -12.08 5.35 13.06
C LEU A 163 -13.02 4.54 13.96
N ALA A 164 -13.72 5.18 14.89
CA ALA A 164 -14.67 4.47 15.75
C ALA A 164 -15.79 3.81 14.94
N PHE A 165 -16.38 4.50 13.96
CA PHE A 165 -17.36 3.90 13.04
C PHE A 165 -16.77 2.78 12.18
N LYS A 166 -15.50 2.90 11.78
CA LYS A 166 -14.78 1.90 11.00
C LYS A 166 -14.55 0.61 11.78
N VAL A 167 -14.27 0.71 13.08
CA VAL A 167 -14.14 -0.43 13.99
C VAL A 167 -15.50 -1.06 14.26
N HIS A 168 -16.46 -0.29 14.76
CA HIS A 168 -17.83 -0.75 14.98
C HIS A 168 -18.82 0.41 15.04
N THR A 169 -20.01 0.25 14.45
CA THR A 169 -21.00 1.33 14.39
C THR A 169 -21.43 1.83 15.78
N GLU A 170 -21.51 0.96 16.79
CA GLU A 170 -21.86 1.36 18.16
C GLU A 170 -20.78 2.21 18.83
N LEU A 171 -19.49 1.90 18.61
CA LEU A 171 -18.39 2.70 19.12
C LEU A 171 -18.42 4.12 18.54
N GLY A 172 -18.77 4.25 17.26
CA GLY A 172 -18.94 5.56 16.62
C GLY A 172 -20.13 6.36 17.15
N LYS A 173 -21.27 5.70 17.40
CA LYS A 173 -22.48 6.35 17.96
C LYS A 173 -22.25 6.82 19.39
N ASN A 174 -21.61 6.00 20.21
CA ASN A 174 -21.40 6.28 21.63
C ASN A 174 -20.01 6.83 21.94
N PHE A 175 -19.33 7.42 20.95
CA PHE A 175 -17.99 7.97 21.11
C PHE A 175 -17.96 9.06 22.18
N ILE A 176 -17.11 8.90 23.20
CA ILE A 176 -16.89 9.91 24.24
C ILE A 176 -15.61 10.69 23.92
N ARG A 177 -14.50 9.96 23.77
CA ARG A 177 -13.16 10.50 23.53
C ARG A 177 -12.26 9.42 22.97
N ALA A 178 -11.07 9.79 22.52
CA ALA A 178 -10.03 8.82 22.23
C ALA A 178 -8.71 9.22 22.91
N ILE A 179 -7.76 8.31 22.93
CA ILE A 179 -6.41 8.52 23.47
C ILE A 179 -5.42 8.13 22.39
N ASN A 180 -4.54 9.06 22.02
CA ASN A 180 -3.42 8.75 21.14
C ASN A 180 -2.31 8.11 22.00
N ALA A 181 -2.07 6.81 21.81
CA ALA A 181 -1.16 6.02 22.64
C ALA A 181 0.31 6.45 22.48
N ARG A 182 0.69 7.02 21.33
CA ARG A 182 2.05 7.53 21.09
C ARG A 182 2.34 8.77 21.93
N THR A 183 1.40 9.71 21.96
CA THR A 183 1.57 10.98 22.69
C THR A 183 1.02 10.93 24.11
N ARG A 184 0.26 9.89 24.45
CA ARG A 184 -0.50 9.71 25.70
C ARG A 184 -1.47 10.86 25.97
N ARG A 185 -1.94 11.54 24.92
CA ARG A 185 -2.89 12.64 25.03
C ARG A 185 -4.30 12.17 24.75
N VAL A 186 -5.24 12.70 25.52
CA VAL A 186 -6.66 12.61 25.21
C VAL A 186 -6.95 13.49 24.00
N ILE A 187 -7.64 12.93 23.02
CA ILE A 187 -8.04 13.58 21.77
C ILE A 187 -9.57 13.57 21.65
N GLY A 188 -10.11 14.61 21.04
CA GLY A 188 -11.54 14.75 20.77
C GLY A 188 -11.99 14.00 19.52
N ALA A 189 -13.30 14.03 19.26
CA ALA A 189 -13.91 13.40 18.08
C ALA A 189 -13.37 13.96 16.75
N GLU A 190 -13.09 15.26 16.72
CA GLU A 190 -12.65 16.03 15.54
C GLU A 190 -11.13 16.03 15.34
N TYR A 191 -10.38 15.26 16.14
CA TYR A 191 -8.95 15.13 15.93
C TYR A 191 -8.67 14.46 14.59
N GLU A 192 -7.99 15.17 13.69
CA GLU A 192 -7.54 14.63 12.40
C GLU A 192 -6.46 13.58 12.63
N LEU A 193 -6.73 12.36 12.18
CA LEU A 193 -5.84 11.22 12.34
C LEU A 193 -4.63 11.35 11.41
N LEU A 194 -3.46 10.99 11.94
CA LEU A 194 -2.21 10.94 11.20
C LEU A 194 -1.82 9.50 10.86
N ASP A 195 -1.00 9.36 9.83
CA ASP A 195 -0.48 8.05 9.44
C ASP A 195 0.38 7.45 10.56
N GLY A 196 0.08 6.21 10.94
CA GLY A 196 0.77 5.52 12.02
C GLY A 196 0.24 5.82 13.42
N ASP A 197 -0.87 6.57 13.54
CA ASP A 197 -1.51 6.81 14.83
C ASP A 197 -2.00 5.52 15.47
N VAL A 198 -1.82 5.43 16.79
CA VAL A 198 -2.30 4.32 17.60
C VAL A 198 -3.34 4.88 18.56
N ILE A 199 -4.60 4.47 18.38
CA ILE A 199 -5.74 5.15 18.99
C ILE A 199 -6.53 4.19 19.87
N LYS A 200 -6.69 4.54 21.14
CA LYS A 200 -7.67 3.89 22.01
C LYS A 200 -8.97 4.67 21.99
N ILE A 201 -10.05 4.02 21.59
CA ILE A 201 -11.39 4.61 21.56
C ILE A 201 -12.04 4.37 22.92
N VAL A 202 -12.62 5.42 23.50
CA VAL A 202 -13.43 5.35 24.72
C VAL A 202 -14.86 5.71 24.34
N ALA A 203 -15.75 4.73 24.42
CA ALA A 203 -17.17 4.88 24.13
C ALA A 203 -18.00 4.53 25.37
N ASN A 204 -19.22 5.08 25.44
CA ASN A 204 -20.20 4.68 26.44
C ASN A 204 -20.85 3.37 25.95
N VAL A 205 -20.31 2.24 26.39
CA VAL A 205 -20.79 0.90 26.02
C VAL A 205 -21.83 0.44 27.02
#